data_AF-A0A4Y2ALU0-F1
#
_entry.id   AF-A0A4Y2ALU0-F1
#
_cell.length_a   1.000
_cell.length_b   1.000
_cell.length_c   1.000
_cell.angle_alpha   90.00
_cell.angle_beta   90.00
_cell.angle_gamma   90.00
#
_symmetry.space_group_name_H-M   'P 1'
#
loop_
_entity.id
_entity.type
_entity.pdbx_description
1 polymer ?
#
loop_
_entity_poly.entity_id
_entity_poly.type
_entity_poly.pdbx_seq_one_letter_code
_entity_poly.pdbx_strand_id
1 'polypeptide(L)'
;MDVLFSVDVFLSLMKGETLKRDEKLPFSLSTKLGRVIAGSTAFPMESLEETSPSYLSVNAEELIQSFWELEQIPTSSSFTKEENLCEKHFIENYTRNGKGR
;
A
#
# COMPACT_ATOMS: atom_id res chain seq x y z
N MET A 1 -9.67 2.88 -4.81
CA MET A 1 -8.32 2.28 -4.83
C MET A 1 -8.49 0.85 -4.34
N ASP A 2 -8.28 -0.12 -5.22
CA ASP A 2 -8.28 -1.54 -4.84
C ASP A 2 -6.82 -1.99 -4.71
N VAL A 3 -6.50 -2.67 -3.62
CA VAL A 3 -5.15 -3.15 -3.32
C VAL A 3 -5.14 -4.66 -3.35
N LEU A 4 -4.26 -5.24 -4.17
CA LEU A 4 -4.04 -6.68 -4.25
C LEU A 4 -2.82 -7.06 -3.40
N PHE A 5 -2.99 -8.06 -2.54
CA PHE A 5 -1.90 -8.63 -1.76
C PHE A 5 -1.44 -9.97 -2.33
N SER A 6 -0.15 -10.24 -2.27
CA SER A 6 0.38 -11.58 -2.47
C SER A 6 -0.04 -12.50 -1.32
N VAL A 7 0.02 -13.82 -1.55
CA VAL A 7 -0.45 -14.83 -0.59
C VAL A 7 0.35 -14.78 0.72
N ASP A 8 1.66 -14.58 0.63
CA ASP A 8 2.56 -14.44 1.77
C ASP A 8 2.20 -13.22 2.63
N VAL A 9 1.97 -12.06 2.02
CA VAL A 9 1.54 -10.85 2.72
C VAL A 9 0.18 -11.06 3.36
N PHE A 10 -0.79 -11.60 2.60
CA PHE A 10 -2.12 -11.89 3.12
C PHE A 10 -2.07 -12.80 4.37
N LEU A 11 -1.35 -13.92 4.28
CA LEU A 11 -1.21 -14.86 5.41
C LEU A 11 -0.51 -14.22 6.61
N SER A 12 0.48 -13.35 6.37
CA SER A 12 1.17 -12.64 7.45
C SER A 12 0.28 -11.67 8.22
N LEU A 13 -0.82 -11.19 7.61
CA LEU A 13 -1.78 -10.28 8.23
C LEU A 13 -2.81 -11.03 9.08
N MET A 14 -3.08 -12.30 8.80
CA MET A 14 -4.06 -13.10 9.51
C MET A 14 -3.58 -13.45 10.92
N LYS A 15 -4.44 -13.30 11.93
CA LYS A 15 -4.16 -13.69 13.32
C LYS A 15 -4.70 -15.07 13.69
N GLY A 16 -5.39 -15.76 12.77
CA GLY A 16 -5.95 -17.10 12.96
C GLY A 16 -7.21 -17.18 13.83
N GLU A 17 -7.52 -16.14 14.61
CA GLU A 17 -8.76 -16.08 15.39
C GLU A 17 -9.96 -15.82 14.49
N THR A 18 -10.99 -16.66 14.66
CA THR A 18 -12.26 -16.52 13.95
C THR A 18 -13.38 -16.49 14.96
N LEU A 19 -14.33 -15.57 14.78
CA LEU A 19 -15.56 -15.49 15.56
C LEU A 19 -16.73 -15.84 14.64
N LYS A 20 -17.33 -17.00 14.85
CA LYS A 20 -18.50 -17.47 14.12
C LYS A 20 -19.67 -17.57 15.08
N ARG A 21 -20.78 -16.90 14.76
CA ARG A 21 -21.98 -16.88 15.60
C ARG A 21 -22.96 -17.99 15.26
N ASP A 22 -23.09 -18.32 13.98
CA ASP A 22 -23.97 -19.35 13.43
C ASP A 22 -23.41 -19.86 12.10
N GLU A 23 -23.83 -21.04 11.64
CA GLU A 23 -23.40 -21.59 10.34
C GLU A 23 -23.92 -20.84 9.12
N LYS A 24 -25.08 -20.20 9.25
CA LYS A 24 -25.76 -19.45 8.18
C LYS A 24 -25.39 -17.97 8.16
N LEU A 25 -24.61 -17.51 9.13
CA LEU A 25 -24.18 -16.12 9.25
C LEU A 25 -22.71 -15.97 8.86
N PRO A 26 -22.31 -14.78 8.39
CA PRO A 26 -20.90 -14.48 8.17
C PRO A 26 -20.14 -14.55 9.50
N PHE A 27 -18.84 -14.83 9.40
CA PHE A 27 -17.91 -14.89 10.51
C PHE A 27 -16.90 -13.77 10.42
N SER A 28 -16.29 -13.43 11.55
CA SER A 28 -15.32 -12.37 11.65
C SER A 28 -13.91 -12.92 11.86
N LEU A 29 -13.00 -12.53 10.97
CA LEU A 29 -11.58 -12.90 10.96
C LEU A 29 -10.74 -11.79 11.60
N SER A 30 -9.93 -12.13 12.60
CA SER A 30 -8.97 -11.16 13.16
C SER A 30 -7.74 -11.05 12.26
N THR A 31 -7.34 -9.82 11.96
CA THR A 31 -6.10 -9.49 11.24
C THR A 31 -5.27 -8.45 12.00
N LYS A 32 -4.05 -8.18 11.54
CA LYS A 32 -3.21 -7.08 12.04
C LYS A 32 -3.81 -5.70 11.77
N LEU A 33 -4.65 -5.57 10.74
CA LEU A 33 -5.27 -4.31 10.33
C LEU A 33 -6.68 -4.09 10.91
N GLY A 34 -7.19 -5.05 11.69
CA GLY A 34 -8.56 -5.02 12.22
C GLY A 34 -9.30 -6.33 11.96
N ARG A 35 -10.64 -6.30 12.02
CA ARG A 35 -11.48 -7.47 11.78
C ARG A 35 -12.08 -7.43 10.38
N VAL A 36 -12.01 -8.54 9.66
CA VAL A 36 -12.63 -8.73 8.33
C VAL A 36 -13.89 -9.58 8.49
N ILE A 37 -14.98 -9.24 7.80
CA ILE A 37 -16.20 -10.05 7.78
C ILE A 37 -16.17 -10.92 6.52
N ALA A 38 -16.35 -12.23 6.68
CA ALA A 38 -16.27 -13.21 5.60
C ALA A 38 -17.42 -14.22 5.69
N GLY A 39 -17.81 -14.79 4.55
CA GLY A 39 -18.90 -15.78 4.46
C GLY A 39 -20.16 -15.22 3.80
N SER A 40 -21.13 -16.10 3.59
CA SER A 40 -22.39 -15.74 2.92
C SER A 40 -23.25 -14.87 3.83
N THR A 41 -23.68 -13.73 3.29
CA THR A 41 -24.71 -12.90 3.88
C THR A 41 -26.03 -13.28 3.20
N ALA A 42 -26.68 -14.35 3.69
CA ALA A 42 -28.01 -14.74 3.20
C ALA A 42 -29.05 -13.70 3.65
N PHE A 43 -29.08 -12.55 2.98
CA PHE A 43 -30.16 -11.58 3.09
C PHE A 43 -31.08 -11.79 1.88
N PRO A 44 -32.37 -12.11 2.07
CA PRO A 44 -33.37 -11.86 1.05
C PRO A 44 -33.28 -10.37 0.70
N MET A 45 -33.10 -10.07 -0.58
CA MET A 45 -32.93 -8.71 -1.10
C MET A 45 -34.28 -7.97 -1.10
N GLU A 46 -34.92 -7.85 0.05
CA GLU A 46 -36.09 -7.01 0.27
C GLU A 46 -35.70 -6.00 1.36
N SER A 47 -35.70 -4.71 0.98
CA SER A 47 -35.24 -3.55 1.75
C SER A 47 -33.74 -3.48 2.07
N LEU A 48 -32.91 -3.24 1.05
CA LEU A 48 -31.69 -2.47 1.28
C LEU A 48 -32.10 -1.01 1.51
N GLU A 49 -32.41 -0.63 2.74
CA GLU A 49 -32.11 0.74 3.15
C GLU A 49 -30.60 0.89 2.96
N GLU A 50 -30.22 1.79 2.06
CA GLU A 50 -28.85 2.05 1.65
C GLU A 50 -27.97 2.29 2.89
N THR A 51 -27.35 1.23 3.38
CA THR A 51 -26.22 1.35 4.30
C THR A 51 -25.09 1.92 3.47
N SER A 52 -25.01 3.25 3.46
CA SER A 52 -23.89 3.99 2.89
C SER A 52 -22.61 3.36 3.44
N PRO A 53 -21.75 2.77 2.59
CA PRO A 53 -20.42 2.42 3.04
C PRO A 53 -19.80 3.72 3.55
N SER A 54 -19.32 3.73 4.78
CA SER A 54 -18.64 4.89 5.35
C SER A 54 -17.42 5.18 4.47
N TYR A 55 -17.60 6.07 3.49
CA TYR A 55 -16.55 6.52 2.62
C TYR A 55 -15.66 7.41 3.46
N LEU A 56 -14.52 6.87 3.89
CA LEU A 56 -13.43 7.71 4.35
C LEU A 56 -12.98 8.50 3.12
N SER A 57 -13.45 9.74 3.00
CA SER A 57 -13.00 10.69 1.99
C SER A 57 -11.58 11.10 2.32
N VAL A 58 -10.65 10.18 2.12
CA VAL A 58 -9.22 10.48 2.17
C VAL A 58 -8.91 11.14 0.83
N ASN A 59 -8.44 12.38 0.90
CA ASN A 59 -7.88 13.06 -0.26
C ASN A 59 -6.66 12.25 -0.73
N ALA A 60 -6.82 11.52 -1.83
CA ALA A 60 -5.81 10.60 -2.32
C ALA A 60 -4.54 11.35 -2.74
N GLU A 61 -4.71 12.55 -3.26
CA GLU A 61 -3.64 13.43 -3.70
C GLU A 61 -2.77 13.87 -2.51
N GLU A 62 -3.39 14.23 -1.38
CA GLU A 62 -2.69 14.61 -0.15
C GLU A 62 -1.93 13.42 0.47
N LEU A 63 -2.53 12.21 0.41
CA LEU A 63 -1.88 11.00 0.89
C LEU A 63 -0.68 10.61 0.01
N ILE A 64 -0.82 10.70 -1.30
CA ILE A 64 0.27 10.42 -2.24
C ILE A 64 1.39 11.45 -2.07
N GLN A 65 1.05 12.72 -1.89
CA GLN A 65 2.04 13.77 -1.65
C GLN A 65 2.82 13.53 -0.35
N SER A 66 2.14 13.26 0.77
CA SER A 66 2.79 13.01 2.05
C SER A 66 3.69 11.76 2.04
N PHE A 67 3.31 10.72 1.28
CA PHE A 67 4.16 9.55 1.07
C PHE A 67 5.49 9.93 0.41
N TRP A 68 5.44 10.68 -0.69
CA TRP A 68 6.66 11.12 -1.39
C TRP A 68 7.53 12.05 -0.56
N GLU A 69 6.93 12.92 0.25
CA GLU A 69 7.67 13.81 1.15
C GLU A 69 8.42 13.03 2.26
N LEU A 70 7.81 11.99 2.81
CA LEU A 70 8.39 11.19 3.90
C LEU A 70 9.48 10.22 3.44
N GLU A 71 9.42 9.73 2.19
CA GLU A 71 10.48 8.89 1.61
C GLU A 71 11.66 9.70 1.05
N GLN A 72 11.64 11.04 1.10
CA GLN A 72 12.80 11.83 0.69
C GLN A 72 13.97 11.61 1.65
N ILE A 73 14.92 10.78 1.22
CA ILE A 73 16.23 10.65 1.83
C ILE A 73 16.91 12.04 1.81
N PRO A 74 17.50 12.53 2.91
CA PRO A 74 18.20 13.81 2.90
C PRO A 74 19.22 13.88 1.77
N THR A 75 19.04 14.83 0.86
CA THR A 75 19.94 15.07 -0.29
C THR A 75 21.31 15.61 0.12
N SER A 76 21.53 15.90 1.40
CA SER A 76 22.83 16.29 1.92
C SER A 76 23.61 15.08 2.44
N SER A 77 23.94 14.14 1.56
CA SER A 77 25.14 13.32 1.79
C SER A 77 26.34 14.13 1.32
N SER A 78 27.24 14.50 2.24
CA SER A 78 28.58 14.91 1.82
C SER A 78 29.18 13.74 1.05
N PHE A 79 29.33 13.87 -0.27
CA PHE A 79 29.92 12.83 -1.10
C PHE A 79 31.28 12.42 -0.53
N THR A 80 31.51 11.13 -0.47
CA THR A 80 32.83 10.54 -0.18
C THR A 80 33.83 10.94 -1.27
N LYS A 81 35.13 10.77 -1.00
CA LYS A 81 36.17 11.12 -1.99
C LYS A 81 36.03 10.27 -3.25
N GLU A 82 35.65 9.02 -3.07
CA GLU A 82 35.42 8.03 -4.11
C GLU A 82 34.24 8.43 -5.01
N GLU A 83 33.12 8.86 -4.42
CA GLU A 83 31.95 9.33 -5.16
C GLU A 83 32.25 10.59 -5.98
N ASN A 84 32.98 11.56 -5.42
CA ASN A 84 33.42 12.74 -6.16
C ASN A 84 34.32 12.38 -7.35
N LEU A 85 35.17 11.37 -7.18
CA LEU A 85 36.08 10.92 -8.24
C LEU A 85 35.31 10.20 -9.35
N CYS A 86 34.31 9.38 -9.00
CA CYS A 86 33.39 8.76 -9.94
C CYS A 86 32.57 9.80 -10.73
N GLU A 87 32.00 10.80 -10.04
CA GLU A 87 31.21 11.86 -10.68
C GLU A 87 32.06 12.66 -11.67
N LYS A 88 33.28 13.05 -11.25
CA LYS A 88 34.23 13.73 -12.13
C LYS A 88 34.57 12.88 -13.36
N HIS A 89 34.87 11.60 -13.16
CA HIS A 89 35.15 10.69 -14.26
C HIS A 89 33.95 10.55 -15.21
N PHE A 90 32.72 10.49 -14.68
CA PHE A 90 31.51 10.44 -15.49
C PHE A 90 31.34 11.72 -16.33
N ILE A 91 31.41 12.90 -15.73
CA ILE A 91 31.28 14.18 -16.44
C ILE A 91 32.37 14.35 -17.53
N GLU A 92 33.60 13.95 -17.23
CA GLU A 92 34.72 14.10 -18.16
C GLU A 92 34.68 13.11 -19.34
N ASN A 93 34.11 11.91 -19.14
CA ASN A 93 34.16 10.82 -20.12
C ASN A 93 32.81 10.50 -20.77
N TYR A 94 31.72 11.09 -20.28
CA TYR A 94 30.38 10.88 -20.78
C TYR A 94 29.84 12.14 -21.44
N THR A 95 29.43 12.05 -22.71
CA THR A 95 28.78 13.16 -23.41
C THR A 95 27.61 12.61 -24.19
N ARG A 96 26.39 12.99 -23.78
CA ARG A 96 25.15 12.52 -24.40
C ARG A 96 25.01 13.01 -25.84
N ASN A 97 25.42 12.19 -26.81
CA ASN A 97 25.21 12.47 -28.21
C ASN A 97 23.76 12.16 -28.63
N GLY A 98 23.32 12.69 -29.79
CA GLY A 98 21.97 12.48 -30.33
C GLY A 98 21.58 11.04 -30.66
N LYS A 99 22.46 10.06 -30.41
CA LYS A 99 22.16 8.61 -30.48
C LYS A 99 22.05 7.94 -29.10
N GLY A 100 21.99 8.74 -28.03
CA GLY A 100 21.70 8.22 -26.68
C GLY A 100 22.90 7.59 -25.97
N ARG A 101 24.13 8.01 -26.30
CA ARG A 101 25.30 7.78 -25.46
C ARG A 101 26.09 9.06 -25.31
#